data_AF-A0A1Q6KHA2-F1
#
_entry.id   AF-A0A1Q6KHA2-F1
#
_cell.length_a   1.000
_cell.length_b   1.000
_cell.length_c   1.000
_cell.angle_alpha   90.00
_cell.angle_beta   90.00
_cell.angle_gamma   90.00
#
_symmetry.space_group_name_H-M   'P 1'
#
loop_
_entity.id
_entity.type
_entity.pdbx_description
1 polymer ?
#
loop_
_entity_poly.entity_id
_entity_poly.type
_entity_poly.pdbx_seq_one_letter_code
_entity_poly.pdbx_strand_id
1 'polypeptide(L)'
;MAKRNLKILISLVLLITIGFGICEIFNIEKKIVNEIDSQNIENSRIPLPSRIIYKNKYNQYIILDSENEYFAKIYSLLYNKTADYEEDKSELMQENISFIECTYIVRKPSKEEKNYIFILGNENSELEKKIQFYTEDIKAYEFEKAKSYTSKKQVSKVPTDAGFWKQEEGIYKKTVNYNSTEYKSILQELSFNEDIPEINDNYNENVIITISKYEIKNVEANIGSIKYELGAKSNKYFVNCLIYSKVVNDGCIYYNKEGD
;
A
#
# COMPACT_ATOMS: atom_id res chain seq x y z
N MET A 1 -59.34 -46.11 16.17
CA MET A 1 -58.41 -45.90 15.03
C MET A 1 -58.50 -44.48 14.45
N ALA A 2 -59.71 -43.95 14.18
CA ALA A 2 -59.91 -42.61 13.61
C ALA A 2 -59.28 -41.42 14.39
N LYS A 3 -59.41 -41.38 15.73
CA LYS A 3 -58.82 -40.30 16.56
C LYS A 3 -57.28 -40.26 16.54
N ARG A 4 -56.61 -41.40 16.36
CA ARG A 4 -55.14 -41.48 16.30
C ARG A 4 -54.62 -40.97 14.95
N ASN A 5 -55.32 -41.32 13.87
CA ASN A 5 -54.99 -40.87 12.52
C ASN A 5 -55.24 -39.36 12.35
N LEU A 6 -56.27 -38.80 12.99
CA LEU A 6 -56.54 -37.36 12.99
C LEU A 6 -55.43 -36.56 13.71
N LYS A 7 -54.93 -37.05 14.86
CA LYS A 7 -53.81 -36.41 15.57
C LYS A 7 -52.51 -36.42 14.76
N ILE A 8 -52.23 -37.53 14.07
CA ILE A 8 -51.07 -37.64 13.18
C ILE A 8 -51.20 -36.66 12.01
N LEU A 9 -52.38 -36.56 11.39
CA LEU A 9 -52.64 -35.63 10.30
C LEU A 9 -52.45 -34.17 10.74
N ILE A 10 -53.00 -33.78 11.89
CA ILE A 10 -52.83 -32.43 12.45
C ILE A 10 -51.36 -32.13 12.73
N SER A 11 -50.62 -33.08 13.31
CA SER A 11 -49.18 -32.92 13.57
C SER A 11 -48.36 -32.75 12.29
N LEU A 12 -48.74 -33.44 11.21
CA LEU A 12 -48.04 -33.36 9.93
C LEU A 12 -48.26 -32.00 9.25
N VAL A 13 -49.50 -31.49 9.30
CA VAL A 13 -49.86 -30.15 8.81
C VAL A 13 -49.13 -29.07 9.62
N LEU A 14 -48.97 -29.26 10.93
CA LEU A 14 -48.25 -28.32 11.80
C LEU A 14 -46.74 -28.27 11.48
N LEU A 15 -46.12 -29.42 11.19
CA LEU A 15 -44.72 -29.47 10.78
C LEU A 15 -44.48 -28.82 9.41
N ILE A 16 -45.40 -29.04 8.47
CA ILE A 16 -45.33 -28.42 7.13
C ILE A 16 -45.45 -26.89 7.25
N THR A 17 -46.41 -26.39 8.03
CA THR A 17 -46.60 -24.94 8.23
C THR A 17 -45.41 -24.27 8.91
N ILE A 18 -44.80 -24.92 9.92
CA ILE A 18 -43.56 -24.42 10.54
C ILE A 18 -42.40 -24.41 9.53
N GLY A 19 -42.26 -25.48 8.73
CA GLY A 19 -41.22 -25.56 7.69
C GLY A 19 -41.33 -24.45 6.65
N PHE A 20 -42.54 -24.15 6.18
CA PHE A 20 -42.78 -23.03 5.27
C PHE A 20 -42.46 -21.68 5.91
N GLY A 21 -42.84 -21.47 7.17
CA GLY A 21 -42.51 -20.24 7.91
C GLY A 21 -41.01 -20.00 8.04
N ILE A 22 -40.23 -21.05 8.35
CA ILE A 22 -38.76 -20.96 8.43
C ILE A 22 -38.16 -20.67 7.05
N CYS A 23 -38.64 -21.29 5.98
CA CYS A 23 -38.17 -21.01 4.62
C CYS A 23 -38.48 -19.58 4.16
N GLU A 24 -39.65 -19.04 4.52
CA GLU A 24 -39.98 -17.64 4.21
C GLU A 24 -39.10 -16.67 4.98
N ILE A 25 -38.89 -16.89 6.28
CA ILE A 25 -37.97 -16.07 7.10
C ILE A 25 -36.56 -16.10 6.50
N PHE A 26 -36.05 -17.28 6.14
CA PHE A 26 -34.72 -17.42 5.54
C PHE A 26 -34.62 -16.72 4.17
N ASN A 27 -35.67 -16.77 3.36
CA ASN A 27 -35.72 -16.07 2.07
C ASN A 27 -35.81 -14.55 2.25
N ILE A 28 -36.55 -14.08 3.26
CA ILE A 28 -36.63 -12.66 3.60
C ILE A 28 -35.28 -12.17 4.12
N GLU A 29 -34.63 -12.88 5.05
CA GLU A 29 -33.28 -12.55 5.53
C GLU A 29 -32.27 -12.53 4.38
N LYS A 30 -32.28 -13.54 3.50
CA LYS A 30 -31.40 -13.58 2.32
C LYS A 30 -31.68 -12.41 1.37
N LYS A 31 -32.94 -12.01 1.20
CA LYS A 31 -33.31 -10.87 0.36
C LYS A 31 -32.88 -9.54 1.00
N ILE A 32 -33.04 -9.39 2.33
CA ILE A 32 -32.56 -8.24 3.09
C ILE A 32 -31.04 -8.14 3.05
N VAL A 33 -30.30 -9.24 3.22
CA VAL A 33 -28.83 -9.27 3.09
C VAL A 33 -28.42 -8.87 1.67
N ASN A 34 -29.06 -9.42 0.65
CA ASN A 34 -28.78 -9.05 -0.74
C ASN A 34 -29.19 -7.60 -1.07
N GLU A 35 -30.27 -7.08 -0.47
CA GLU A 35 -30.71 -5.69 -0.65
C GLU A 35 -29.79 -4.70 0.07
N ILE A 36 -29.35 -5.01 1.30
CA ILE A 36 -28.32 -4.25 2.04
C ILE A 36 -27.00 -4.28 1.29
N ASP A 37 -26.59 -5.43 0.77
CA ASP A 37 -25.40 -5.53 -0.08
C ASP A 37 -25.60 -4.70 -1.36
N SER A 38 -26.78 -4.74 -2.00
CA SER A 38 -27.07 -3.99 -3.22
C SER A 38 -27.18 -2.47 -3.05
N GLN A 39 -27.69 -1.99 -1.91
CA GLN A 39 -27.77 -0.56 -1.62
C GLN A 39 -26.40 0.04 -1.25
N ASN A 40 -25.44 -0.81 -0.86
CA ASN A 40 -24.04 -0.43 -0.67
C ASN A 40 -23.18 -0.54 -1.95
N ILE A 41 -23.72 -1.03 -3.09
CA ILE A 41 -22.94 -1.30 -4.32
C ILE A 41 -22.66 -0.05 -5.17
N GLU A 42 -23.34 1.09 -4.96
CA GLU A 42 -23.09 2.29 -5.77
C GLU A 42 -21.91 3.17 -5.28
N ASN A 43 -21.40 2.96 -4.06
CA ASN A 43 -20.23 3.69 -3.58
C ASN A 43 -19.03 2.75 -3.34
N SER A 44 -17.96 3.01 -4.10
CA SER A 44 -16.58 2.51 -3.94
C SER A 44 -16.29 1.02 -4.26
N ARG A 45 -16.38 0.64 -5.54
CA ARG A 45 -15.54 -0.46 -6.03
C ARG A 45 -14.10 0.03 -6.13
N ILE A 46 -13.24 -0.38 -5.19
CA ILE A 46 -11.81 -0.04 -5.27
C ILE A 46 -11.21 -0.61 -6.58
N PRO A 47 -10.38 0.15 -7.31
CA PRO A 47 -9.68 -0.37 -8.47
C PRO A 47 -8.63 -1.41 -8.05
N LEU A 48 -8.28 -2.32 -8.97
CA LEU A 48 -7.27 -3.36 -8.72
C LEU A 48 -5.91 -2.70 -8.39
N PRO A 49 -5.35 -2.88 -7.18
CA PRO A 49 -4.07 -2.28 -6.81
C PRO A 49 -2.89 -2.98 -7.47
N SER A 50 -1.74 -2.31 -7.50
CA SER A 50 -0.47 -2.92 -7.91
C SER A 50 0.16 -3.73 -6.78
N ARG A 51 0.00 -3.26 -5.54
CA ARG A 51 0.39 -4.01 -4.33
C ARG A 51 -0.53 -3.69 -3.15
N ILE A 52 -0.72 -4.68 -2.29
CA ILE A 52 -1.45 -4.59 -1.03
C ILE A 52 -0.41 -4.63 0.09
N ILE A 53 -0.48 -3.66 1.00
CA ILE A 53 0.34 -3.62 2.21
C ILE A 53 -0.57 -3.90 3.38
N TYR A 54 -0.28 -4.97 4.12
CA TYR A 54 -0.93 -5.27 5.39
C TYR A 54 0.04 -4.96 6.53
N LYS A 55 -0.32 -4.03 7.41
CA LYS A 55 0.35 -3.84 8.70
C LYS A 55 -0.41 -4.63 9.74
N ASN A 56 0.28 -5.52 10.45
CA ASN A 56 -0.31 -6.24 11.58
C ASN A 56 -0.17 -5.44 12.88
N LYS A 57 -0.87 -5.89 13.93
CA LYS A 57 -0.82 -5.28 15.26
C LYS A 57 0.58 -5.25 15.90
N TYR A 58 1.51 -6.10 15.45
CA TYR A 58 2.89 -6.13 15.92
C TYR A 58 3.81 -5.16 15.17
N ASN A 59 3.23 -4.20 14.44
CA ASN A 59 3.98 -3.20 13.66
C ASN A 59 4.83 -3.78 12.52
N GLN A 60 4.47 -4.98 12.04
CA GLN A 60 5.13 -5.63 10.93
C GLN A 60 4.30 -5.46 9.66
N TYR A 61 4.99 -5.25 8.54
CA TYR A 61 4.39 -5.03 7.23
C TYR A 61 4.56 -6.24 6.34
N ILE A 62 3.48 -6.64 5.69
CA ILE A 62 3.43 -7.72 4.73
C ILE A 62 3.05 -7.10 3.39
N ILE A 63 3.89 -7.33 2.38
CA ILE A 63 3.70 -6.78 1.04
C ILE A 63 3.26 -7.90 0.12
N LEU A 64 2.15 -7.70 -0.56
CA LEU A 64 1.54 -8.64 -1.49
C LEU A 64 1.43 -7.96 -2.85
N ASP A 65 2.02 -8.55 -3.87
CA ASP A 65 1.85 -8.15 -5.27
C ASP A 65 1.02 -9.20 -6.02
N SER A 66 0.77 -8.97 -7.31
CA SER A 66 -0.02 -9.88 -8.15
C SER A 66 0.58 -11.28 -8.31
N GLU A 67 1.86 -11.49 -7.99
CA GLU A 67 2.50 -12.80 -8.06
C GLU A 67 2.25 -13.64 -6.79
N ASN A 68 1.83 -13.00 -5.69
CA ASN A 68 1.48 -13.69 -4.45
C ASN A 68 0.12 -14.40 -4.55
N GLU A 69 0.07 -15.68 -4.18
CA GLU A 69 -1.14 -16.51 -4.27
C GLU A 69 -2.34 -16.03 -3.42
N TYR A 70 -2.08 -15.22 -2.39
CA TYR A 70 -3.10 -14.65 -1.51
C TYR A 70 -3.57 -13.26 -1.94
N PHE A 71 -2.90 -12.63 -2.91
CA PHE A 71 -3.25 -11.29 -3.38
C PHE A 71 -4.71 -11.20 -3.82
N ALA A 72 -5.14 -12.10 -4.71
CA ALA A 72 -6.51 -12.11 -5.22
C ALA A 72 -7.55 -12.41 -4.12
N LYS A 73 -7.20 -13.28 -3.16
CA LYS A 73 -8.08 -13.63 -2.03
C LYS A 73 -8.29 -12.42 -1.12
N ILE A 74 -7.21 -11.74 -0.75
CA ILE A 74 -7.27 -10.55 0.11
C ILE A 74 -7.98 -9.40 -0.62
N TYR A 75 -7.64 -9.13 -1.88
CA TYR A 75 -8.33 -8.13 -2.69
C TYR A 75 -9.85 -8.37 -2.73
N SER A 76 -10.29 -9.61 -2.90
CA SER A 76 -11.73 -9.96 -2.93
C SER A 76 -12.44 -9.67 -1.61
N LEU A 77 -11.74 -9.75 -0.47
CA LEU A 77 -12.30 -9.39 0.85
C LEU A 77 -12.51 -7.87 0.99
N LEU A 78 -11.69 -7.07 0.32
CA LEU A 78 -11.71 -5.60 0.37
C LEU A 78 -12.65 -5.01 -0.67
N TYR A 79 -12.87 -5.70 -1.79
CA TYR A 79 -13.62 -5.20 -2.95
C TYR A 79 -15.03 -4.68 -2.64
N ASN A 80 -15.70 -5.25 -1.63
CA ASN A 80 -17.05 -4.86 -1.19
C ASN A 80 -17.05 -4.05 0.12
N LYS A 81 -15.91 -3.47 0.50
CA LYS A 81 -15.78 -2.67 1.73
C LYS A 81 -15.64 -1.20 1.40
N THR A 82 -16.25 -0.36 2.23
CA THR A 82 -16.02 1.09 2.20
C THR A 82 -14.59 1.35 2.65
N ALA A 83 -13.88 2.20 1.92
CA ALA A 83 -12.52 2.62 2.23
C ALA A 83 -12.52 4.14 2.48
N ASP A 84 -11.81 4.57 3.52
CA ASP A 84 -11.52 5.98 3.75
C ASP A 84 -10.09 6.28 3.30
N TYR A 85 -9.89 7.43 2.67
CA TYR A 85 -8.56 7.92 2.31
C TYR A 85 -8.14 9.06 3.23
N GLU A 86 -7.07 8.84 4.01
CA GLU A 86 -6.43 9.90 4.78
C GLU A 86 -4.90 9.71 4.71
N GLU A 87 -4.26 10.51 3.85
CA GLU A 87 -2.80 10.50 3.60
C GLU A 87 -1.99 10.80 4.88
N ASP A 88 -2.59 11.53 5.82
CA ASP A 88 -1.92 12.13 6.98
C ASP A 88 -2.51 11.67 8.33
N LYS A 89 -2.96 10.42 8.44
CA LYS A 89 -3.31 9.85 9.75
C LYS A 89 -2.06 9.42 10.49
N SER A 90 -1.61 10.24 11.44
CA SER A 90 -0.55 9.87 12.40
C SER A 90 -0.85 8.55 13.14
N GLU A 91 -2.13 8.18 13.25
CA GLU A 91 -2.60 6.90 13.79
C GLU A 91 -2.07 5.69 13.01
N LEU A 92 -1.82 5.79 11.70
CA LEU A 92 -1.27 4.69 10.90
C LEU A 92 0.12 4.24 11.38
N MET A 93 0.86 5.15 12.03
CA MET A 93 2.18 4.90 12.57
C MET A 93 2.16 4.43 14.03
N GLN A 94 0.98 4.34 14.66
CA GLN A 94 0.86 3.86 16.04
C GLN A 94 1.08 2.34 16.12
N GLU A 95 1.74 1.90 17.19
CA GLU A 95 1.82 0.48 17.55
C GLU A 95 0.42 -0.05 17.85
N ASN A 96 0.16 -1.33 17.54
CA ASN A 96 -1.13 -2.02 17.75
C ASN A 96 -2.30 -1.65 16.82
N ILE A 97 -2.07 -0.80 15.80
CA ILE A 97 -3.05 -0.60 14.73
C ILE A 97 -2.73 -1.51 13.54
N SER A 98 -3.72 -2.32 13.15
CA SER A 98 -3.69 -3.11 11.93
C SER A 98 -4.39 -2.34 10.80
N PHE A 99 -3.81 -2.31 9.60
CA PHE A 99 -4.45 -1.72 8.43
C PHE A 99 -4.08 -2.44 7.14
N ILE A 100 -4.89 -2.27 6.11
CA ILE A 100 -4.52 -2.58 4.73
C ILE A 100 -4.46 -1.30 3.90
N GLU A 101 -3.38 -1.13 3.14
CA GLU A 101 -3.26 -0.10 2.12
C GLU A 101 -3.18 -0.75 0.73
N CYS A 102 -4.15 -0.41 -0.13
CA CYS A 102 -4.13 -0.73 -1.54
C CYS A 102 -3.37 0.38 -2.27
N THR A 103 -2.19 0.02 -2.78
CA THR A 103 -1.27 0.95 -3.42
C THR A 103 -1.20 0.73 -4.94
N TYR A 104 -1.05 1.82 -5.69
CA TYR A 104 -0.99 1.82 -7.15
C TYR A 104 0.39 2.29 -7.57
N ILE A 105 1.10 1.52 -8.40
CA ILE A 105 2.43 1.89 -8.89
C ILE A 105 2.25 2.65 -10.20
N VAL A 106 2.41 3.97 -10.16
CA VAL A 106 2.17 4.86 -11.31
C VAL A 106 3.47 5.47 -11.79
N ARG A 107 3.93 5.11 -13.00
CA ARG A 107 5.20 5.64 -13.55
C ARG A 107 5.18 7.15 -13.82
N LYS A 108 4.00 7.76 -13.89
CA LYS A 108 3.76 9.21 -14.01
C LYS A 108 2.52 9.54 -13.16
N PRO A 109 2.67 9.89 -11.88
CA PRO A 109 1.53 10.07 -11.01
C PRO A 109 0.63 11.21 -11.52
N SER A 110 -0.65 10.91 -11.70
CA SER A 110 -1.68 11.95 -11.77
C SER A 110 -2.01 12.43 -10.36
N LYS A 111 -2.62 13.61 -10.22
CA LYS A 111 -3.04 14.17 -8.92
C LYS A 111 -4.13 13.33 -8.22
N GLU A 112 -4.70 12.33 -8.90
CA GLU A 112 -5.95 11.65 -8.50
C GLU A 112 -5.80 10.17 -8.12
N GLU A 113 -4.63 9.55 -8.32
CA GLU A 113 -4.42 8.14 -7.97
C GLU A 113 -4.05 7.99 -6.49
N LYS A 114 -5.09 8.06 -5.65
CA LYS A 114 -5.02 7.91 -4.20
C LYS A 114 -4.91 6.43 -3.82
N ASN A 115 -4.09 6.11 -2.83
CA ASN A 115 -4.10 4.79 -2.20
C ASN A 115 -5.40 4.63 -1.40
N TYR A 116 -5.95 3.41 -1.28
CA TYR A 116 -7.12 3.16 -0.41
C TYR A 116 -6.65 2.53 0.89
N ILE A 117 -7.07 3.07 2.03
CA ILE A 117 -6.67 2.57 3.35
C ILE A 117 -7.89 1.98 4.07
N PHE A 118 -7.71 0.78 4.60
CA PHE A 118 -8.68 0.06 5.41
C PHE A 118 -8.11 -0.08 6.81
N ILE A 119 -8.59 0.73 7.75
CA ILE A 119 -8.29 0.52 9.17
C ILE A 119 -9.02 -0.76 9.61
N LEU A 120 -8.27 -1.72 10.13
CA LEU A 120 -8.85 -2.95 10.67
C LEU A 120 -9.21 -2.67 12.13
N GLY A 121 -10.50 -2.78 12.47
CA GLY A 121 -11.03 -2.37 13.77
C GLY A 121 -10.38 -3.07 14.96
N ASN A 122 -10.24 -2.35 16.07
CA ASN A 122 -9.66 -2.76 17.35
C ASN A 122 -9.96 -4.23 17.69
N GLU A 123 -8.93 -5.06 17.54
CA GLU A 123 -8.83 -6.47 17.94
C GLU A 123 -10.09 -7.34 17.72
N ASN A 124 -10.00 -8.28 16.77
CA ASN A 124 -10.95 -9.38 16.52
C ASN A 124 -11.98 -9.17 15.41
N SER A 125 -11.76 -8.29 14.44
CA SER A 125 -12.59 -8.30 13.23
C SER A 125 -12.41 -9.63 12.46
N GLU A 126 -13.50 -10.22 11.96
CA GLU A 126 -13.44 -11.45 11.14
C GLU A 126 -12.55 -11.25 9.89
N LEU A 127 -12.54 -10.03 9.36
CA LEU A 127 -11.69 -9.61 8.25
C LEU A 127 -10.20 -9.73 8.61
N GLU A 128 -9.78 -9.09 9.72
CA GLU A 128 -8.39 -9.16 10.19
C GLU A 128 -7.94 -10.59 10.42
N LYS A 129 -8.79 -11.44 11.03
CA LYS A 129 -8.47 -12.87 11.23
C LYS A 129 -8.24 -13.61 9.92
N LYS A 130 -9.06 -13.36 8.89
CA LYS A 130 -8.89 -13.97 7.56
C LYS A 130 -7.60 -13.50 6.88
N ILE A 131 -7.30 -12.21 6.95
CA ILE A 131 -6.06 -11.64 6.40
C ILE A 131 -4.84 -12.22 7.12
N GLN A 132 -4.86 -12.25 8.45
CA GLN A 132 -3.79 -12.81 9.26
C GLN A 132 -3.54 -14.29 8.90
N PHE A 133 -4.59 -15.09 8.74
CA PHE A 133 -4.48 -16.47 8.30
C PHE A 133 -3.82 -16.61 6.91
N TYR A 134 -4.14 -15.73 5.97
CA TYR A 134 -3.52 -15.75 4.64
C TYR A 134 -2.07 -15.24 4.61
N THR A 135 -1.64 -14.54 5.66
CA THR A 135 -0.35 -13.83 5.67
C THR A 135 0.63 -14.36 6.72
N GLU A 136 0.23 -15.35 7.52
CA GLU A 136 1.00 -15.88 8.65
C GLU A 136 2.42 -16.33 8.26
N ASP A 137 2.56 -17.03 7.12
CA ASP A 137 3.83 -17.57 6.64
C ASP A 137 4.58 -16.64 5.68
N ILE A 138 4.05 -15.43 5.43
CA ILE A 138 4.66 -14.48 4.49
C ILE A 138 5.72 -13.66 5.20
N LYS A 139 6.85 -13.43 4.52
CA LYS A 139 7.94 -12.59 5.04
C LYS A 139 7.43 -11.19 5.42
N ALA A 140 7.63 -10.83 6.68
CA ALA A 140 7.39 -9.50 7.22
C ALA A 140 8.57 -8.55 6.98
N TYR A 141 8.25 -7.26 6.96
CA TYR A 141 9.18 -6.13 6.85
C TYR A 141 8.90 -5.11 7.95
N GLU A 142 9.93 -4.39 8.36
CA GLU A 142 9.80 -3.24 9.28
C GLU A 142 9.88 -1.94 8.48
N PHE A 143 9.06 -0.96 8.85
CA PHE A 143 9.14 0.38 8.28
C PHE A 143 10.10 1.22 9.12
N GLU A 144 11.32 1.38 8.61
CA GLU A 144 12.21 2.42 9.12
C GLU A 144 11.95 3.75 8.41
N LYS A 145 12.04 4.83 9.19
CA LYS A 145 11.95 6.20 8.64
C LYS A 145 13.07 6.39 7.62
N ALA A 146 12.68 6.78 6.41
CA ALA A 146 13.62 7.01 5.32
C ALA A 146 14.62 8.13 5.66
N LYS A 147 15.83 7.99 5.13
CA LYS A 147 16.92 8.96 5.31
C LYS A 147 17.32 9.53 3.95
N SER A 148 17.43 10.84 3.87
CA SER A 148 17.77 11.54 2.63
C SER A 148 19.02 12.38 2.80
N TYR A 149 19.91 12.31 1.79
CA TYR A 149 21.21 12.96 1.79
C TYR A 149 21.43 13.65 0.46
N THR A 150 21.76 14.94 0.48
CA THR A 150 22.01 15.73 -0.73
C THR A 150 23.48 16.11 -0.79
N SER A 151 24.13 15.79 -1.91
CA SER A 151 25.52 16.15 -2.16
C SER A 151 25.71 17.67 -2.14
N LYS A 152 26.71 18.13 -1.40
CA LYS A 152 27.20 19.52 -1.47
C LYS A 152 27.76 19.88 -2.84
N LYS A 153 28.26 18.89 -3.60
CA LYS A 153 28.80 19.08 -4.95
C LYS A 153 27.74 18.79 -6.01
N GLN A 154 27.67 19.67 -6.99
CA GLN A 154 26.87 19.48 -8.19
C GLN A 154 27.68 18.82 -9.31
N VAL A 155 27.03 17.99 -10.12
CA VAL A 155 27.62 17.38 -11.31
C VAL A 155 27.20 18.12 -12.58
N SER A 156 28.07 18.15 -13.60
CA SER A 156 27.81 18.87 -14.85
C SER A 156 26.90 18.10 -15.82
N LYS A 157 26.86 16.76 -15.71
CA LYS A 157 26.10 15.87 -16.60
C LYS A 157 25.53 14.68 -15.82
N VAL A 158 24.47 14.09 -16.37
CA VAL A 158 23.95 12.78 -15.95
C VAL A 158 24.84 11.70 -16.57
N PRO A 159 25.35 10.71 -15.81
CA PRO A 159 26.10 9.61 -16.39
C PRO A 159 25.22 8.78 -17.34
N THR A 160 25.70 8.48 -18.54
CA THR A 160 24.95 7.73 -19.56
C THR A 160 24.86 6.24 -19.25
N ASP A 161 25.90 5.70 -18.60
CA ASP A 161 26.09 4.25 -18.47
C ASP A 161 25.64 3.73 -17.10
N ALA A 162 25.32 4.64 -16.17
CA ALA A 162 24.89 4.28 -14.82
C ALA A 162 23.41 3.89 -14.73
N GLY A 163 22.66 3.89 -15.85
CA GLY A 163 21.26 3.43 -15.88
C GLY A 163 20.24 4.40 -15.30
N PHE A 164 20.53 5.70 -15.27
CA PHE A 164 19.55 6.72 -14.89
C PHE A 164 18.49 6.88 -15.96
N TRP A 165 17.22 6.88 -15.56
CA TRP A 165 16.11 7.15 -16.47
C TRP A 165 15.45 8.49 -16.14
N LYS A 166 15.02 9.19 -17.19
CA LYS A 166 14.34 10.48 -17.07
C LYS A 166 12.97 10.29 -16.41
N GLN A 167 12.69 11.09 -15.37
CA GLN A 167 11.37 11.17 -14.75
C GLN A 167 10.58 12.32 -15.36
N GLU A 168 11.14 13.52 -15.23
CA GLU A 168 10.59 14.76 -15.78
C GLU A 168 11.71 15.59 -16.41
N GLU A 169 11.39 16.76 -16.94
CA GLU A 169 12.40 17.67 -17.47
C GLU A 169 13.41 18.06 -16.39
N GLY A 170 14.67 17.68 -16.60
CA GLY A 170 15.77 17.99 -15.70
C GLY A 170 15.86 17.09 -14.46
N ILE A 171 15.03 16.06 -14.32
CA ILE A 171 15.06 15.14 -13.17
C ILE A 171 15.20 13.70 -13.67
N TYR A 172 16.21 13.01 -13.13
CA TYR A 172 16.60 11.65 -13.50
C TYR A 172 16.72 10.82 -12.22
N LYS A 173 16.28 9.56 -12.27
CA LYS A 173 16.38 8.66 -11.11
C LYS A 173 17.01 7.33 -11.49
N LYS A 174 17.60 6.70 -10.50
CA LYS A 174 17.97 5.28 -10.51
C LYS A 174 17.62 4.68 -9.16
N THR A 175 16.94 3.54 -9.20
CA THR A 175 16.69 2.71 -8.02
C THR A 175 17.73 1.59 -7.96
N VAL A 176 18.32 1.38 -6.79
CA VAL A 176 19.22 0.26 -6.49
C VAL A 176 18.60 -0.55 -5.37
N ASN A 177 18.28 -1.81 -5.65
CA ASN A 177 17.64 -2.70 -4.68
C ASN A 177 18.69 -3.53 -3.94
N TYR A 178 18.77 -3.41 -2.62
CA TYR A 178 19.56 -4.27 -1.71
C TYR A 178 21.01 -4.55 -2.18
N ASN A 179 21.70 -3.55 -2.73
CA ASN A 179 23.03 -3.76 -3.29
C ASN A 179 23.99 -2.65 -2.85
N SER A 180 24.70 -2.91 -1.75
CA SER A 180 25.60 -1.93 -1.13
C SER A 180 26.75 -1.51 -2.06
N THR A 181 27.28 -2.48 -2.80
CA THR A 181 28.39 -2.27 -3.73
C THR A 181 27.99 -1.38 -4.91
N GLU A 182 26.83 -1.64 -5.51
CA GLU A 182 26.37 -0.87 -6.67
C GLU A 182 26.07 0.59 -6.30
N TYR A 183 25.32 0.84 -5.22
CA TYR A 183 24.99 2.22 -4.86
C TYR A 183 26.23 3.02 -4.47
N LYS A 184 27.17 2.44 -3.71
CA LYS A 184 28.43 3.11 -3.34
C LYS A 184 29.25 3.47 -4.56
N SER A 185 29.35 2.57 -5.54
CA SER A 185 30.05 2.83 -6.81
C SER A 185 29.44 4.01 -7.58
N ILE A 186 28.10 4.04 -7.70
CA ILE A 186 27.40 5.14 -8.40
C ILE A 186 27.60 6.48 -7.68
N LEU A 187 27.49 6.50 -6.35
CA LEU A 187 27.71 7.73 -5.56
C LEU A 187 29.15 8.23 -5.68
N GLN A 188 30.15 7.34 -5.72
CA GLN A 188 31.54 7.70 -5.97
C GLN A 188 31.75 8.31 -7.36
N GLU A 189 31.15 7.71 -8.40
CA GLU A 189 31.19 8.27 -9.76
C GLU A 189 30.59 9.68 -9.83
N LEU A 190 29.52 9.91 -9.07
CA LEU A 190 28.87 11.21 -8.94
C LEU A 190 29.64 12.19 -8.04
N SER A 191 30.83 11.83 -7.55
CA SER A 191 31.62 12.62 -6.62
C SER A 191 30.81 13.07 -5.40
N PHE A 192 29.93 12.18 -4.91
CA PHE A 192 29.15 12.37 -3.69
C PHE A 192 30.13 12.43 -2.52
N ASN A 193 30.39 13.65 -2.05
CA ASN A 193 31.58 13.97 -1.27
C ASN A 193 31.33 13.98 0.24
N GLU A 194 30.22 13.36 0.66
CA GLU A 194 29.85 13.12 2.06
C GLU A 194 30.20 11.67 2.41
N ASP A 195 30.27 11.36 3.71
CA ASP A 195 30.35 9.97 4.17
C ASP A 195 29.19 9.21 3.56
N ILE A 196 29.50 8.31 2.62
CA ILE A 196 28.48 7.60 1.85
C ILE A 196 27.60 6.85 2.84
N PRO A 197 26.30 7.18 2.94
CA PRO A 197 25.46 6.63 3.99
C PRO A 197 25.40 5.11 3.86
N GLU A 198 25.52 4.40 4.97
CA GLU A 198 25.40 2.94 4.98
C GLU A 198 23.94 2.52 4.85
N ILE A 199 23.68 1.53 4.00
CA ILE A 199 22.41 0.82 4.00
C ILE A 199 22.44 -0.22 5.11
N ASN A 200 21.31 -0.40 5.76
CA ASN A 200 21.15 -1.43 6.77
C ASN A 200 20.67 -2.73 6.13
N ASP A 201 21.57 -3.70 6.05
CA ASP A 201 21.30 -5.01 5.45
C ASP A 201 20.18 -5.78 6.18
N ASN A 202 19.94 -5.51 7.47
CA ASN A 202 18.88 -6.16 8.23
C ASN A 202 17.49 -5.74 7.75
N TYR A 203 17.34 -4.50 7.27
CA TYR A 203 16.04 -3.96 6.89
C TYR A 203 15.69 -4.17 5.43
N ASN A 204 16.63 -4.71 4.63
CA ASN A 204 16.51 -4.69 3.17
C ASN A 204 16.09 -3.27 2.76
N GLU A 205 17.02 -2.32 2.86
CA GLU A 205 16.82 -0.95 2.39
C GLU A 205 17.15 -0.82 0.91
N ASN A 206 16.30 -0.09 0.19
CA ASN A 206 16.51 0.32 -1.18
C ASN A 206 17.08 1.73 -1.22
N VAL A 207 17.71 2.08 -2.33
CA VAL A 207 18.27 3.41 -2.57
C VAL A 207 17.70 4.00 -3.84
N ILE A 208 17.15 5.21 -3.76
CA ILE A 208 16.86 6.06 -4.92
C ILE A 208 17.96 7.12 -5.01
N ILE A 209 18.68 7.11 -6.12
CA ILE A 209 19.62 8.16 -6.48
C ILE A 209 18.91 9.08 -7.47
N THR A 210 18.77 10.36 -7.10
CA THR A 210 18.08 11.39 -7.87
C THR A 210 19.08 12.44 -8.34
N ILE A 211 19.12 12.69 -9.65
CA ILE A 211 19.92 13.75 -10.27
C ILE A 211 18.95 14.82 -10.82
N SER A 212 19.00 16.03 -10.27
CA SER A 212 18.01 17.08 -10.51
C SER A 212 18.64 18.40 -10.94
N LYS A 213 18.05 19.07 -11.93
CA LYS A 213 18.35 20.48 -12.26
C LYS A 213 17.82 21.44 -11.21
N TYR A 214 16.92 21.01 -10.35
CA TYR A 214 16.35 21.80 -9.26
C TYR A 214 17.03 21.42 -7.95
N GLU A 215 17.26 22.40 -7.08
CA GLU A 215 17.68 22.16 -5.71
C GLU A 215 16.70 21.22 -5.01
N ILE A 216 17.21 20.29 -4.20
CA ILE A 216 16.39 19.35 -3.43
C ILE A 216 16.37 19.84 -1.99
N LYS A 217 15.28 20.51 -1.60
CA LYS A 217 15.12 21.16 -0.30
C LYS A 217 14.76 20.18 0.80
N ASN A 218 13.77 19.34 0.52
CA ASN A 218 13.26 18.33 1.44
C ASN A 218 12.83 17.08 0.67
N VAL A 219 12.93 15.93 1.33
CA VAL A 219 12.43 14.66 0.82
C VAL A 219 11.70 13.94 1.94
N GLU A 220 10.41 13.70 1.73
CA GLU A 220 9.56 12.96 2.66
C GLU A 220 9.14 11.65 2.02
N ALA A 221 9.21 10.56 2.78
CA ALA A 221 8.75 9.26 2.33
C ALA A 221 7.83 8.66 3.38
N ASN A 222 6.73 8.10 2.91
CA ASN A 222 5.80 7.30 3.69
C ASN A 222 5.51 5.99 2.93
N ILE A 223 4.63 5.17 3.47
CA ILE A 223 4.27 3.87 2.89
C ILE A 223 3.68 4.03 1.47
N GLY A 224 2.91 5.09 1.27
CA GLY A 224 2.13 5.32 0.06
C GLY A 224 2.81 6.16 -1.03
N SER A 225 3.80 6.98 -0.68
CA SER A 225 4.44 7.92 -1.60
C SER A 225 5.80 8.45 -1.14
N ILE A 226 6.52 9.07 -2.09
CA ILE A 226 7.72 9.87 -1.86
C ILE A 226 7.46 11.28 -2.42
N LYS A 227 7.72 12.33 -1.63
CA LYS A 227 7.52 13.73 -2.00
C LYS A 227 8.86 14.46 -1.97
N TYR A 228 9.22 15.08 -3.08
CA TYR A 228 10.39 15.95 -3.23
C TYR A 228 9.93 17.41 -3.26
N GLU A 229 10.46 18.22 -2.35
CA GLU A 229 10.34 19.68 -2.41
C GLU A 229 11.53 20.24 -3.19
N LEU A 230 11.25 20.91 -4.30
CA LEU A 230 12.23 21.41 -5.24
C LEU A 230 12.34 22.93 -5.19
N GLY A 231 13.58 23.42 -5.07
CA GLY A 231 13.92 24.83 -5.07
C GLY A 231 14.38 25.34 -6.44
N ALA A 232 15.33 26.28 -6.42
CA ALA A 232 15.78 26.99 -7.60
C ALA A 232 16.43 26.06 -8.65
N LYS A 233 16.20 26.37 -9.93
CA LYS A 233 16.84 25.69 -11.07
C LYS A 233 18.30 26.11 -11.20
N SER A 234 19.16 25.14 -11.52
CA SER A 234 20.60 25.30 -11.76
C SER A 234 20.98 24.90 -13.18
N ASN A 235 22.11 25.43 -13.67
CA ASN A 235 22.73 24.95 -14.91
C ASN A 235 23.45 23.61 -14.74
N LYS A 236 23.77 23.23 -13.51
CA LYS A 236 24.33 21.92 -13.13
C LYS A 236 23.24 21.05 -12.50
N TYR A 237 23.61 19.86 -12.05
CA TYR A 237 22.70 18.93 -11.39
C TYR A 237 23.07 18.73 -9.93
N PHE A 238 22.07 18.77 -9.07
CA PHE A 238 22.13 18.30 -7.68
C PHE A 238 21.98 16.78 -7.66
N VAL A 239 22.63 16.14 -6.69
CA VAL A 239 22.56 14.69 -6.48
C VAL A 239 22.00 14.43 -5.09
N ASN A 240 20.94 13.65 -5.00
CA ASN A 240 20.33 13.20 -3.76
C ASN A 240 20.33 11.68 -3.70
N CYS A 241 20.50 11.16 -2.49
CA CYS A 241 20.43 9.75 -2.14
C CYS A 241 19.32 9.61 -1.09
N LEU A 242 18.26 8.89 -1.43
CA LEU A 242 17.19 8.50 -0.50
C LEU A 242 17.33 7.01 -0.19
N ILE A 243 17.58 6.69 1.07
CA ILE A 243 17.57 5.33 1.60
C ILE A 243 16.20 5.08 2.25
N TYR A 244 15.55 4.00 1.87
CA TYR A 244 14.17 3.70 2.30
C TYR A 244 13.92 2.20 2.47
N SER A 245 13.02 1.86 3.38
CA SER A 245 12.55 0.49 3.59
C SER A 245 11.66 0.02 2.43
N LYS A 246 11.60 -1.30 2.16
CA LYS A 246 10.80 -1.89 1.07
C LYS A 246 9.32 -1.48 1.06
N VAL A 247 8.80 -1.10 2.23
CA VAL A 247 7.39 -0.76 2.45
C VAL A 247 6.99 0.52 1.70
N VAL A 248 7.91 1.47 1.50
CA VAL A 248 7.66 2.73 0.78
C VAL A 248 7.27 2.48 -0.69
N ASN A 249 6.37 3.30 -1.24
CA ASN A 249 5.98 3.25 -2.64
C ASN A 249 6.93 4.10 -3.52
N ASP A 250 7.98 3.48 -4.06
CA ASP A 250 8.90 4.14 -5.00
C ASP A 250 8.33 4.30 -6.43
N GLY A 251 7.14 3.74 -6.66
CA GLY A 251 6.30 4.01 -7.83
C GLY A 251 5.70 5.41 -7.81
N CYS A 252 5.28 5.89 -6.64
CA CYS A 252 4.57 7.17 -6.49
C CYS A 252 5.50 8.27 -5.97
N ILE A 253 6.20 8.94 -6.88
CA ILE A 253 7.12 10.04 -6.56
C ILE A 253 6.57 11.37 -7.09
N TYR A 254 6.35 12.31 -6.19
CA TYR A 254 5.83 13.66 -6.49
C TYR A 254 6.94 14.69 -6.38
N TYR A 255 6.96 15.66 -7.29
CA TYR A 255 7.92 16.76 -7.31
C TYR A 255 7.17 18.09 -7.21
N ASN A 256 7.26 18.75 -6.06
CA ASN A 256 6.65 20.06 -5.82
C ASN A 256 7.69 21.15 -6.10
N LYS A 257 7.49 21.94 -7.15
CA LYS A 257 8.40 23.03 -7.53
C LYS A 257 7.91 24.33 -6.89
N GLU A 258 8.82 25.13 -6.34
CA GLU A 258 8.46 26.48 -5.89
C GLU A 258 7.85 27.29 -7.04
N GLY A 259 6.60 27.73 -6.87
CA GLY A 259 5.88 28.56 -7.83
C GLY A 259 4.85 27.85 -8.71
N ASP A 260 4.57 26.56 -8.49
CA ASP A 260 3.42 25.84 -9.06
C ASP A 260 2.13 26.04 -8.21
#